data_AF-A0A7G7YAI0-F1
#
_entry.id   AF-A0A7G7YAI0-F1
#
_cell.length_a   1.000
_cell.length_b   1.000
_cell.length_c   1.000
_cell.angle_alpha   90.00
_cell.angle_beta   90.00
_cell.angle_gamma   90.00
#
_symmetry.space_group_name_H-M   'P 1'
#
loop_
_entity.id
_entity.type
_entity.pdbx_description
1 polymer ?
#
loop_
_entity_poly.entity_id
_entity_poly.type
_entity_poly.pdbx_seq_one_letter_code
_entity_poly.pdbx_strand_id
1 'polypeptide(L)'
;MKYNILIILIISLFINQLQAINCPAGTQDVNGSDNVGAVANCTHCKPNFFYNGSAALGVARGNTPFSPGTDDNTGRCIACQMRLAAPVSTRGQDADLATQCSRSCPAGTVLDDGNTETFQLTATECVKCKLSFFYNGSAALGVARGNTPFSPGTDDNTGRCIACQIPLAAPVSTRGQDADLATQCSRSCPAGTVLDDGNTETFQLTATECVKCKLSFFYNGGAVRGAVRGNTPFAPGVNNNTGQCLACLVPKAAPVSTRGQDADLATQCSIPACPVGTVLADGTTANYAERIAECTNCAADYYSTGAFVAGTSQCTKCLKSKATPSSSAGTNANIATQCDVSCPSGTVLDDGTKSTYAALASECTKCGPNFYTTKNTGFVAGTDSCTECTKKLSSGATAKSFAEATQKVQCAGNFAKFLSISLLFISFYLL
;
A
#
# COMPACT_ATOMS: atom_id res chain seq x y z
N MET A 1 24.93 -88.55 24.54
CA MET A 1 23.76 -88.34 23.66
C MET A 1 22.96 -87.05 23.91
N LYS A 2 23.24 -86.21 24.93
CA LYS A 2 22.51 -84.93 25.14
C LYS A 2 22.88 -83.77 24.20
N TYR A 3 24.10 -83.73 23.66
CA TYR A 3 24.56 -82.63 22.78
C TYR A 3 24.08 -82.73 21.32
N ASN A 4 23.75 -83.93 20.83
CA ASN A 4 23.29 -84.13 19.44
C ASN A 4 21.88 -83.58 19.19
N ILE A 5 20.99 -83.59 20.20
CA ILE A 5 19.63 -83.05 20.07
C ILE A 5 19.67 -81.52 19.99
N LEU A 6 20.55 -80.86 20.73
CA LEU A 6 20.69 -79.40 20.72
C LEU A 6 21.23 -78.90 19.37
N ILE A 7 22.23 -79.58 18.80
CA ILE A 7 22.79 -79.23 17.49
C ILE A 7 21.76 -79.42 16.37
N ILE A 8 20.95 -80.49 16.41
CA ILE A 8 19.86 -80.70 15.43
C ILE A 8 18.78 -79.63 15.57
N LEU A 9 18.41 -79.23 16.79
CA LEU A 9 17.46 -78.14 17.02
C LEU A 9 17.97 -76.79 16.52
N ILE A 10 19.24 -76.47 16.76
CA ILE A 10 19.87 -75.24 16.29
C ILE A 10 19.93 -75.23 14.75
N ILE A 11 20.42 -76.31 14.13
CA ILE A 11 20.48 -76.43 12.67
C ILE A 11 19.08 -76.37 12.05
N SER A 12 18.06 -76.99 12.66
CA SER A 12 16.69 -76.94 12.16
C SER A 12 16.08 -75.53 12.27
N LEU A 13 16.45 -74.77 13.30
CA LEU A 13 16.04 -73.36 13.43
C LEU A 13 16.68 -72.48 12.34
N PHE A 14 17.95 -72.74 12.01
CA PHE A 14 18.67 -72.00 10.97
C PHE A 14 18.29 -72.42 9.54
N ILE A 15 17.95 -73.69 9.28
CA ILE A 15 17.47 -74.14 7.96
C ILE A 15 16.15 -73.42 7.59
N ASN A 16 15.24 -73.21 8.55
CA ASN A 16 14.01 -72.47 8.30
C ASN A 16 14.24 -70.96 8.07
N GLN A 17 15.30 -70.37 8.61
CA GLN A 17 15.65 -68.96 8.31
C GLN A 17 16.48 -68.79 7.04
N LEU A 18 17.18 -69.82 6.57
CA LEU A 18 18.01 -69.78 5.37
C LEU A 18 17.22 -69.90 4.05
N GLN A 19 15.93 -70.22 4.10
CA GLN A 19 15.07 -70.30 2.90
C GLN A 19 14.25 -69.03 2.62
N ALA A 20 14.49 -67.93 3.36
CA ALA A 20 13.88 -66.66 3.01
C ALA A 20 14.49 -66.16 1.69
N ILE A 21 13.75 -66.33 0.59
CA ILE A 21 14.12 -65.80 -0.71
C ILE A 21 13.53 -64.39 -0.80
N ASN A 22 14.38 -63.41 -1.09
CA ASN A 22 13.91 -62.04 -1.28
C ASN A 22 13.03 -61.96 -2.51
N CYS A 23 11.93 -61.21 -2.39
CA CYS A 23 11.10 -60.87 -3.52
C CYS A 23 11.90 -60.11 -4.58
N PRO A 24 11.62 -60.35 -5.88
CA PRO A 24 12.18 -59.54 -6.96
C PRO A 24 11.97 -58.04 -6.72
N ALA A 25 12.91 -57.21 -7.17
CA ALA A 25 12.85 -55.76 -6.96
C ALA A 25 11.49 -55.19 -7.40
N GLY A 26 10.85 -54.43 -6.51
CA GLY A 26 9.54 -53.84 -6.75
C GLY A 26 8.33 -54.71 -6.42
N THR A 27 8.51 -55.96 -5.98
CA THR A 27 7.43 -56.87 -5.54
C THR A 27 7.47 -57.12 -4.03
N GLN A 28 6.36 -57.55 -3.45
CA GLN A 28 6.20 -57.93 -2.04
C GLN A 28 5.05 -58.93 -1.88
N ASP A 29 4.88 -59.51 -0.68
CA ASP A 29 3.70 -60.33 -0.36
C ASP A 29 2.46 -59.50 0.02
N VAL A 30 1.37 -60.21 0.33
CA VAL A 30 0.09 -59.62 0.78
C VAL A 30 0.21 -58.80 2.07
N ASN A 31 1.23 -59.05 2.89
CA ASN A 31 1.48 -58.37 4.16
C ASN A 31 2.51 -57.24 4.02
N GLY A 32 3.06 -57.02 2.81
CA GLY A 32 4.11 -56.03 2.56
C GLY A 32 5.52 -56.50 2.95
N SER A 33 5.74 -57.80 3.11
CA SER A 33 7.07 -58.37 3.35
C SER A 33 7.83 -58.57 2.05
N ASP A 34 9.12 -58.20 2.08
CA ASP A 34 10.08 -58.44 1.01
C ASP A 34 10.76 -59.81 1.11
N ASN A 35 10.63 -60.49 2.24
CA ASN A 35 11.32 -61.74 2.54
C ASN A 35 10.26 -62.84 2.70
N VAL A 36 10.12 -63.65 1.67
CA VAL A 36 9.12 -64.72 1.64
C VAL A 36 9.81 -66.07 1.47
N GLY A 37 9.31 -67.11 2.13
CA GLY A 37 9.89 -68.45 2.00
C GLY A 37 9.85 -69.04 0.57
N ALA A 38 9.10 -68.42 -0.35
CA ALA A 38 9.03 -68.80 -1.76
C ALA A 38 8.66 -67.60 -2.64
N VAL A 39 9.34 -67.44 -3.80
CA VAL A 39 9.11 -66.33 -4.76
C VAL A 39 7.66 -66.26 -5.25
N ALA A 40 6.97 -67.41 -5.31
CA ALA A 40 5.55 -67.48 -5.67
C ALA A 40 4.64 -66.63 -4.75
N ASN A 41 5.09 -66.29 -3.54
CA ASN A 41 4.34 -65.47 -2.59
C ASN A 41 4.46 -63.96 -2.87
N CYS A 42 5.38 -63.53 -3.73
CA CYS A 42 5.59 -62.12 -4.10
C CYS A 42 4.51 -61.61 -5.07
N THR A 43 3.25 -61.69 -4.66
CA THR A 43 2.06 -61.51 -5.51
C THR A 43 1.64 -60.05 -5.71
N HIS A 44 2.30 -59.10 -5.04
CA HIS A 44 1.94 -57.68 -5.05
C HIS A 44 3.08 -56.83 -5.57
N CYS A 45 2.76 -55.73 -6.25
CA CYS A 45 3.73 -54.66 -6.48
C CYS A 45 3.83 -53.78 -5.23
N LYS A 46 5.05 -53.34 -4.91
CA LYS A 46 5.28 -52.36 -3.85
C LYS A 46 4.59 -51.03 -4.18
N PRO A 47 4.26 -50.21 -3.17
CA PRO A 47 3.81 -48.85 -3.40
C PRO A 47 4.76 -48.08 -4.33
N ASN A 48 4.22 -47.40 -5.35
CA ASN A 48 4.97 -46.75 -6.44
C ASN A 48 5.67 -47.70 -7.42
N PHE A 49 5.18 -48.93 -7.58
CA PHE A 49 5.57 -49.81 -8.66
C PHE A 49 4.33 -50.31 -9.38
N PHE A 50 4.40 -50.42 -10.70
CA PHE A 50 3.30 -50.92 -11.54
C PHE A 50 3.74 -52.13 -12.35
N TYR A 51 2.81 -53.01 -12.69
CA TYR A 51 3.04 -54.19 -13.50
C TYR A 51 2.87 -53.88 -14.98
N ASN A 52 3.91 -54.16 -15.78
CA ASN A 52 3.92 -53.85 -17.21
C ASN A 52 3.43 -55.02 -18.10
N GLY A 53 3.19 -56.21 -17.55
CA GLY A 53 2.43 -57.27 -18.24
C GLY A 53 2.88 -57.65 -19.66
N SER A 54 4.16 -57.52 -19.98
CA SER A 54 4.73 -57.75 -21.33
C SER A 54 4.28 -56.74 -22.41
N ALA A 55 3.50 -55.72 -22.05
CA ALA A 55 3.10 -54.66 -22.95
C ALA A 55 4.26 -53.66 -23.17
N ALA A 56 4.20 -52.92 -24.28
CA ALA A 56 4.98 -51.69 -24.39
C ALA A 56 4.61 -50.76 -23.22
N LEU A 57 5.62 -50.16 -22.57
CA LEU A 57 5.47 -49.35 -21.35
C LEU A 57 4.20 -48.48 -21.38
N GLY A 58 3.27 -48.72 -20.46
CA GLY A 58 2.12 -47.85 -20.21
C GLY A 58 0.79 -48.20 -20.89
N VAL A 59 0.69 -49.32 -21.63
CA VAL A 59 -0.57 -49.71 -22.30
C VAL A 59 -1.29 -50.84 -21.55
N ALA A 60 -2.28 -50.46 -20.75
CA ALA A 60 -3.32 -51.29 -20.12
C ALA A 60 -2.87 -52.40 -19.16
N ARG A 61 -3.84 -52.96 -18.41
CA ARG A 61 -3.66 -54.16 -17.58
C ARG A 61 -3.02 -55.25 -18.45
N GLY A 62 -1.90 -55.79 -18.01
CA GLY A 62 -1.25 -56.91 -18.69
C GLY A 62 -2.25 -58.03 -18.95
N ASN A 63 -2.38 -58.46 -20.20
CA ASN A 63 -3.16 -59.65 -20.55
C ASN A 63 -2.47 -60.94 -20.11
N THR A 64 -1.23 -60.85 -19.60
CA THR A 64 -0.49 -61.96 -19.03
C THR A 64 -0.72 -62.06 -17.52
N PRO A 65 -0.98 -63.26 -16.99
CA PRO A 65 -1.01 -63.47 -15.55
C PRO A 65 0.29 -63.02 -14.89
N PHE A 66 0.17 -62.37 -13.74
CA PHE A 66 1.32 -62.00 -12.92
C PHE A 66 2.00 -63.27 -12.39
N SER A 67 3.22 -63.55 -12.88
CA SER A 67 4.04 -64.70 -12.49
C SER A 67 5.35 -64.22 -11.87
N PRO A 68 5.43 -64.09 -10.54
CA PRO A 68 6.65 -63.60 -9.91
C PRO A 68 7.77 -64.63 -10.03
N GLY A 69 8.94 -64.21 -10.51
CA GLY A 69 10.17 -65.01 -10.46
C GLY A 69 10.64 -65.65 -11.77
N THR A 70 9.94 -65.45 -12.88
CA THR A 70 10.54 -65.73 -14.19
C THR A 70 11.45 -64.57 -14.60
N ASP A 71 12.65 -64.92 -15.04
CA ASP A 71 13.74 -64.06 -15.49
C ASP A 71 13.51 -63.51 -16.91
N ASP A 72 12.42 -63.92 -17.56
CA ASP A 72 11.88 -63.24 -18.71
C ASP A 72 11.31 -61.87 -18.30
N ASN A 73 11.43 -60.85 -19.14
CA ASN A 73 10.97 -59.49 -18.84
C ASN A 73 9.43 -59.37 -18.65
N THR A 74 8.72 -60.49 -18.56
CA THR A 74 7.28 -60.65 -18.49
C THR A 74 6.85 -60.99 -17.06
N GLY A 75 6.93 -60.02 -16.16
CA GLY A 75 6.70 -60.33 -14.74
C GLY A 75 7.05 -59.24 -13.73
N ARG A 76 7.72 -58.16 -14.17
CA ARG A 76 8.37 -57.22 -13.26
C ARG A 76 7.45 -56.05 -12.90
N CYS A 77 7.44 -55.70 -11.62
CA CYS A 77 6.92 -54.42 -11.16
C CYS A 77 7.99 -53.35 -11.45
N ILE A 78 7.63 -52.33 -12.22
CA ILE A 78 8.50 -51.24 -12.65
C ILE A 78 8.25 -50.04 -11.74
N ALA A 79 9.33 -49.37 -11.31
CA ALA A 79 9.20 -48.16 -10.49
C ALA A 79 8.47 -47.05 -11.24
N CYS A 80 7.54 -46.39 -10.56
CA CYS A 80 6.87 -45.20 -11.08
C CYS A 80 7.89 -44.08 -11.32
N GLN A 81 7.76 -43.37 -12.44
CA GLN A 81 8.51 -42.14 -12.69
C GLN A 81 8.07 -41.02 -11.72
N MET A 82 6.77 -40.96 -11.41
CA MET A 82 6.20 -40.01 -10.45
C MET A 82 5.46 -40.78 -9.36
N ARG A 83 5.88 -40.59 -8.10
CA ARG A 83 5.29 -41.28 -6.95
C ARG A 83 3.89 -40.72 -6.64
N LEU A 84 2.95 -41.60 -6.30
CA LEU A 84 1.65 -41.20 -5.76
C LEU A 84 1.83 -40.83 -4.28
N ALA A 85 1.12 -39.82 -3.78
CA ALA A 85 1.29 -39.35 -2.39
C ALA A 85 0.91 -40.40 -1.33
N ALA A 86 -0.04 -41.28 -1.66
CA ALA A 86 -0.47 -42.40 -0.83
C ALA A 86 -0.65 -43.65 -1.69
N PRO A 87 0.46 -44.28 -2.13
CA PRO A 87 0.39 -45.46 -2.98
C PRO A 87 0.02 -46.67 -2.12
N VAL A 88 -0.89 -47.50 -2.63
CA VAL A 88 -1.30 -48.74 -1.96
C VAL A 88 -0.65 -49.94 -2.65
N SER A 89 -0.21 -50.91 -1.86
CA SER A 89 0.16 -52.23 -2.37
C SER A 89 -1.04 -52.83 -3.10
N THR A 90 -0.83 -53.28 -4.34
CA THR A 90 -1.88 -53.96 -5.11
C THR A 90 -1.33 -55.25 -5.69
N ARG A 91 -2.23 -56.21 -5.87
CA ARG A 91 -1.91 -57.48 -6.51
C ARG A 91 -1.35 -57.17 -7.91
N GLY A 92 -0.29 -57.85 -8.33
CA GLY A 92 0.48 -57.46 -9.51
C GLY A 92 -0.36 -57.27 -10.78
N GLN A 93 -1.36 -58.11 -11.03
CA GLN A 93 -2.27 -57.98 -12.19
C GLN A 93 -3.17 -56.71 -12.15
N ASP A 94 -3.41 -56.17 -10.95
CA ASP A 94 -4.25 -55.00 -10.69
C ASP A 94 -3.40 -53.73 -10.46
N ALA A 95 -2.08 -53.89 -10.36
CA ALA A 95 -1.10 -52.84 -10.14
C ALA A 95 -0.77 -52.07 -11.43
N ASP A 96 -1.77 -51.46 -12.08
CA ASP A 96 -1.55 -50.72 -13.31
C ASP A 96 -0.95 -49.31 -13.09
N LEU A 97 -0.44 -48.70 -14.16
CA LEU A 97 0.18 -47.36 -14.11
C LEU A 97 -0.77 -46.31 -13.52
N ALA A 98 -2.06 -46.39 -13.83
CA ALA A 98 -3.06 -45.41 -13.42
C ALA A 98 -3.40 -45.49 -11.91
N THR A 99 -3.30 -46.67 -11.32
CA THR A 99 -3.59 -46.92 -9.90
C THR A 99 -2.35 -46.78 -9.01
N GLN A 100 -1.16 -47.02 -9.55
CA GLN A 100 0.09 -47.07 -8.77
C GLN A 100 0.95 -45.81 -8.88
N CYS A 101 0.85 -45.08 -9.99
CA CYS A 101 1.71 -43.94 -10.27
C CYS A 101 0.91 -42.64 -10.37
N SER A 102 1.56 -41.53 -10.01
CA SER A 102 1.00 -40.22 -10.33
C SER A 102 1.10 -40.00 -11.84
N ARG A 103 -0.03 -39.64 -12.45
CA ARG A 103 -0.08 -39.18 -13.84
C ARG A 103 0.04 -37.66 -13.95
N SER A 104 0.21 -36.96 -12.83
CA SER A 104 0.40 -35.51 -12.84
C SER A 104 1.80 -35.18 -13.31
N CYS A 105 1.88 -34.24 -14.25
CA CYS A 105 3.12 -33.61 -14.64
C CYS A 105 3.85 -33.03 -13.42
N PRO A 106 5.19 -33.02 -13.41
CA PRO A 106 5.96 -32.31 -12.39
C PRO A 106 5.47 -30.87 -12.17
N ALA A 107 5.58 -30.37 -10.95
CA ALA A 107 5.11 -29.03 -10.61
C ALA A 107 5.66 -27.97 -11.59
N GLY A 108 4.77 -27.15 -12.15
CA GLY A 108 5.12 -26.12 -13.11
C GLY A 108 5.25 -26.58 -14.57
N THR A 109 5.01 -27.86 -14.89
CA THR A 109 5.07 -28.41 -16.26
C THR A 109 3.70 -28.83 -16.79
N VAL A 110 3.55 -28.88 -18.12
CA VAL A 110 2.35 -29.29 -18.89
C VAL A 110 2.74 -30.02 -20.17
N LEU A 111 1.77 -30.70 -20.78
CA LEU A 111 1.92 -31.31 -22.11
C LEU A 111 2.13 -30.26 -23.23
N ASP A 112 2.36 -30.73 -24.45
CA ASP A 112 2.62 -29.86 -25.62
C ASP A 112 1.42 -28.95 -26.00
N ASP A 113 0.22 -29.27 -25.53
CA ASP A 113 -0.96 -28.40 -25.68
C ASP A 113 -0.93 -27.14 -24.77
N GLY A 114 0.04 -27.08 -23.85
CA GLY A 114 0.25 -25.95 -22.94
C GLY A 114 -0.73 -25.85 -21.76
N ASN A 115 -1.68 -26.78 -21.62
CA ASN A 115 -2.75 -26.72 -20.61
C ASN A 115 -2.93 -28.02 -19.82
N THR A 116 -2.67 -29.17 -20.43
CA THR A 116 -2.92 -30.47 -19.79
C THR A 116 -1.81 -30.79 -18.79
N GLU A 117 -2.20 -30.96 -17.52
CA GLU A 117 -1.29 -31.23 -16.40
C GLU A 117 -1.13 -32.73 -16.10
N THR A 118 -1.72 -33.60 -16.92
CA THR A 118 -1.65 -35.05 -16.74
C THR A 118 -1.13 -35.74 -18.00
N PHE A 119 -0.17 -36.64 -17.84
CA PHE A 119 0.41 -37.42 -18.93
C PHE A 119 -0.30 -38.78 -19.09
N GLN A 120 -0.18 -39.38 -20.26
CA GLN A 120 -0.78 -40.69 -20.58
C GLN A 120 0.18 -41.83 -20.29
N LEU A 121 1.45 -41.68 -20.69
CA LEU A 121 2.42 -42.76 -20.67
C LEU A 121 3.60 -42.47 -19.75
N THR A 122 4.27 -41.34 -19.96
CA THR A 122 5.51 -41.01 -19.25
C THR A 122 5.60 -39.52 -18.92
N ALA A 123 6.33 -39.19 -17.85
CA ALA A 123 6.54 -37.80 -17.46
C ALA A 123 7.28 -36.99 -18.53
N THR A 124 8.00 -37.66 -19.45
CA THR A 124 8.63 -37.04 -20.63
C THR A 124 7.65 -36.39 -21.59
N GLU A 125 6.35 -36.69 -21.51
CA GLU A 125 5.31 -36.01 -22.29
C GLU A 125 5.06 -34.57 -21.81
N CYS A 126 5.45 -34.23 -20.57
CA CYS A 126 5.29 -32.92 -19.96
C CYS A 126 6.35 -31.91 -20.45
N VAL A 127 6.41 -31.66 -21.76
CA VAL A 127 7.51 -30.97 -22.47
C VAL A 127 7.51 -29.44 -22.37
N LYS A 128 6.51 -28.81 -21.73
CA LYS A 128 6.39 -27.35 -21.62
C LYS A 128 6.33 -26.90 -20.16
N CYS A 129 6.79 -25.68 -19.90
CA CYS A 129 6.46 -25.00 -18.64
C CYS A 129 5.04 -24.43 -18.73
N LYS A 130 4.33 -24.42 -17.59
CA LYS A 130 3.05 -23.74 -17.42
C LYS A 130 3.21 -22.25 -17.72
N LEU A 131 2.11 -21.58 -18.07
CA LEU A 131 2.08 -20.13 -18.16
C LEU A 131 2.54 -19.50 -16.85
N SER A 132 3.41 -18.50 -16.93
CA SER A 132 4.06 -17.87 -15.78
C SER A 132 5.04 -18.79 -15.02
N PHE A 133 5.66 -19.74 -15.72
CA PHE A 133 6.80 -20.51 -15.21
C PHE A 133 7.95 -20.49 -16.21
N PHE A 134 9.19 -20.48 -15.73
CA PHE A 134 10.40 -20.52 -16.54
C PHE A 134 11.32 -21.68 -16.13
N TYR A 135 12.12 -22.20 -17.05
CA TYR A 135 13.04 -23.32 -16.84
C TYR A 135 14.40 -22.84 -16.35
N ASN A 136 14.82 -23.35 -15.19
CA ASN A 136 16.11 -23.01 -14.57
C ASN A 136 17.21 -24.03 -14.95
N GLY A 137 17.50 -24.16 -16.25
CA GLY A 137 18.33 -25.20 -16.87
C GLY A 137 19.81 -25.22 -16.47
N SER A 138 20.11 -25.47 -15.19
CA SER A 138 21.44 -25.58 -14.56
C SER A 138 22.35 -24.33 -14.58
N ALA A 139 22.04 -23.33 -15.42
CA ALA A 139 22.69 -22.03 -15.34
C ALA A 139 22.31 -21.29 -14.06
N ALA A 140 23.17 -20.40 -13.56
CA ALA A 140 22.84 -19.50 -12.47
C ALA A 140 21.60 -18.66 -12.84
N LEU A 141 20.43 -19.08 -12.32
CA LEU A 141 19.14 -18.39 -12.34
C LEU A 141 18.73 -17.78 -13.69
N GLY A 142 18.46 -18.62 -14.69
CA GLY A 142 17.48 -18.32 -15.76
C GLY A 142 17.79 -17.22 -16.79
N VAL A 143 19.01 -16.67 -16.82
CA VAL A 143 19.37 -15.54 -17.72
C VAL A 143 19.57 -15.96 -19.19
N ALA A 144 19.75 -17.26 -19.47
CA ALA A 144 19.94 -17.79 -20.82
C ALA A 144 19.12 -19.07 -21.04
N ARG A 145 18.83 -19.39 -22.30
CA ARG A 145 18.29 -20.71 -22.67
C ARG A 145 19.16 -21.79 -22.05
N GLY A 146 18.51 -22.76 -21.40
CA GLY A 146 19.21 -23.90 -20.83
C GLY A 146 19.91 -24.67 -21.94
N ASN A 147 21.23 -24.83 -21.85
CA ASN A 147 21.98 -25.70 -22.75
C ASN A 147 21.75 -27.19 -22.42
N THR A 148 21.07 -27.48 -21.33
CA THR A 148 20.69 -28.84 -20.92
C THR A 148 19.34 -29.21 -21.53
N PRO A 149 19.19 -30.43 -22.06
CA PRO A 149 17.90 -30.95 -22.49
C PRO A 149 16.88 -30.86 -21.35
N PHE A 150 15.67 -30.41 -21.67
CA PHE A 150 14.56 -30.41 -20.73
C PHE A 150 14.15 -31.86 -20.42
N SER A 151 14.42 -32.32 -19.20
CA SER A 151 14.11 -33.68 -18.72
C SER A 151 13.14 -33.60 -17.53
N PRO A 152 11.82 -33.60 -17.76
CA PRO A 152 10.85 -33.52 -16.68
C PRO A 152 10.87 -34.82 -15.85
N GLY A 153 11.04 -34.70 -14.53
CA GLY A 153 10.86 -35.81 -13.58
C GLY A 153 12.12 -36.40 -12.96
N THR A 154 13.32 -35.87 -13.25
CA THR A 154 14.49 -36.15 -12.41
C THR A 154 14.41 -35.28 -11.15
N ASP A 155 14.67 -35.88 -9.99
CA ASP A 155 14.58 -35.26 -8.67
C ASP A 155 15.75 -34.30 -8.39
N ASP A 156 16.72 -34.22 -9.30
CA ASP A 156 17.78 -33.23 -9.27
C ASP A 156 17.20 -31.81 -9.43
N ASN A 157 17.70 -30.87 -8.64
CA ASN A 157 17.23 -29.47 -8.67
C ASN A 157 17.53 -28.76 -10.00
N THR A 158 18.13 -29.46 -10.96
CA THR A 158 18.60 -29.02 -12.27
C THR A 158 17.61 -29.43 -13.37
N GLY A 159 16.42 -28.83 -13.38
CA GLY A 159 15.45 -29.14 -14.43
C GLY A 159 14.01 -28.72 -14.19
N ARG A 160 13.74 -27.84 -13.21
CA ARG A 160 12.38 -27.49 -12.82
C ARG A 160 11.91 -26.21 -13.48
N CYS A 161 10.62 -26.18 -13.80
CA CYS A 161 9.91 -24.94 -14.11
C CYS A 161 9.62 -24.21 -12.79
N ILE A 162 10.12 -23.00 -12.65
CA ILE A 162 9.97 -22.14 -11.47
C ILE A 162 8.91 -21.09 -11.76
N ALA A 163 8.00 -20.85 -10.82
CA ALA A 163 6.97 -19.82 -10.96
C ALA A 163 7.59 -18.42 -11.10
N CYS A 164 7.08 -17.62 -12.02
CA CYS A 164 7.39 -16.21 -12.13
C CYS A 164 6.96 -15.46 -10.87
N GLN A 165 7.80 -14.54 -10.39
CA GLN A 165 7.37 -13.59 -9.37
C GLN A 165 6.35 -12.59 -9.92
N ILE A 166 6.53 -12.17 -11.18
CA ILE A 166 5.61 -11.29 -11.89
C ILE A 166 5.30 -11.92 -13.26
N PRO A 167 4.08 -12.42 -13.48
CA PRO A 167 3.65 -12.93 -14.78
C PRO A 167 3.73 -11.87 -15.88
N LEU A 168 4.04 -12.27 -17.12
CA LEU A 168 3.74 -11.45 -18.29
C LEU A 168 2.21 -11.28 -18.44
N ALA A 169 1.76 -10.17 -19.02
CA ALA A 169 0.32 -9.93 -19.23
C ALA A 169 -0.33 -10.92 -20.21
N ALA A 170 0.47 -11.47 -21.13
CA ALA A 170 0.07 -12.50 -22.08
C ALA A 170 1.24 -13.48 -22.28
N PRO A 171 1.49 -14.37 -21.31
CA PRO A 171 2.55 -15.36 -21.43
C PRO A 171 2.18 -16.37 -22.54
N VAL A 172 3.18 -16.83 -23.28
CA VAL A 172 3.01 -17.88 -24.29
C VAL A 172 3.66 -19.14 -23.76
N SER A 173 2.97 -20.28 -23.75
CA SER A 173 3.58 -21.55 -23.35
C SER A 173 4.65 -21.95 -24.38
N THR A 174 5.92 -21.96 -23.97
CA THR A 174 7.03 -22.42 -24.79
C THR A 174 7.53 -23.77 -24.31
N ARG A 175 8.26 -24.49 -25.17
CA ARG A 175 8.95 -25.72 -24.78
C ARG A 175 9.91 -25.42 -23.64
N GLY A 176 10.07 -26.37 -22.71
CA GLY A 176 10.78 -26.11 -21.45
C GLY A 176 12.17 -25.50 -21.63
N GLN A 177 12.97 -25.96 -22.60
CA GLN A 177 14.30 -25.37 -22.89
C GLN A 177 14.27 -23.92 -23.41
N ASP A 178 13.15 -23.52 -24.02
CA ASP A 178 12.90 -22.19 -24.58
C ASP A 178 12.03 -21.32 -23.63
N ALA A 179 11.66 -21.85 -22.46
CA ALA A 179 10.90 -21.15 -21.43
C ALA A 179 11.87 -20.40 -20.51
N ASP A 180 12.62 -19.45 -21.05
CA ASP A 180 13.55 -18.65 -20.25
C ASP A 180 12.83 -17.53 -19.46
N LEU A 181 13.54 -16.92 -18.49
CA LEU A 181 12.96 -15.88 -17.64
C LEU A 181 12.45 -14.67 -18.45
N ALA A 182 13.16 -14.33 -19.54
CA ALA A 182 12.85 -13.16 -20.36
C ALA A 182 11.59 -13.34 -21.22
N THR A 183 11.28 -14.58 -21.62
CA THR A 183 10.11 -14.91 -22.44
C THR A 183 8.87 -15.25 -21.61
N GLN A 184 9.04 -15.70 -20.37
CA GLN A 184 7.94 -16.19 -19.52
C GLN A 184 7.53 -15.23 -18.40
N CYS A 185 8.44 -14.39 -17.91
CA CYS A 185 8.19 -13.51 -16.78
C CYS A 185 8.36 -12.04 -17.15
N SER A 186 7.59 -11.17 -16.49
CA SER A 186 7.86 -9.75 -16.55
C SER A 186 9.15 -9.47 -15.78
N ARG A 187 10.09 -8.80 -16.43
CA ARG A 187 11.30 -8.28 -15.79
C ARG A 187 11.12 -6.86 -15.29
N SER A 188 9.92 -6.29 -15.40
CA SER A 188 9.64 -4.93 -14.94
C SER A 188 9.53 -4.91 -13.43
N CYS A 189 10.24 -3.98 -12.79
CA CYS A 189 10.05 -3.65 -11.40
C CYS A 189 8.57 -3.33 -11.12
N PRO A 190 8.06 -3.67 -9.93
CA PRO A 190 6.74 -3.23 -9.49
C PRO A 190 6.51 -1.73 -9.71
N ALA A 191 5.24 -1.34 -9.87
CA ALA A 191 4.90 0.05 -10.11
C ALA A 191 5.51 0.98 -9.03
N GLY A 192 6.21 2.03 -9.47
CA GLY A 192 6.86 2.99 -8.59
C GLY A 192 8.20 2.55 -7.99
N THR A 193 8.74 1.37 -8.30
CA THR A 193 10.07 0.92 -7.83
C THR A 193 11.12 0.87 -8.94
N VAL A 194 12.39 0.93 -8.55
CA VAL A 194 13.60 0.86 -9.41
C VAL A 194 14.71 0.09 -8.69
N LEU A 195 15.72 -0.32 -9.45
CA LEU A 195 16.96 -0.90 -8.91
C LEU A 195 17.76 0.11 -8.05
N ASP A 196 18.86 -0.35 -7.47
CA ASP A 196 19.71 0.47 -6.58
C ASP A 196 20.37 1.66 -7.29
N ASP A 197 20.46 1.65 -8.62
CA ASP A 197 20.91 2.80 -9.43
C ASP A 197 19.88 3.96 -9.48
N GLY A 198 18.65 3.73 -9.00
CA GLY A 198 17.59 4.72 -8.94
C GLY A 198 16.88 5.01 -10.27
N ASN A 199 17.25 4.35 -11.36
CA ASN A 199 16.72 4.64 -12.71
C ASN A 199 16.27 3.38 -13.46
N THR A 200 16.91 2.23 -13.24
CA THR A 200 16.61 1.02 -14.00
C THR A 200 15.31 0.41 -13.48
N GLU A 201 14.32 0.30 -14.36
CA GLU A 201 12.99 -0.24 -14.06
C GLU A 201 12.86 -1.73 -14.38
N THR A 202 13.95 -2.40 -14.75
CA THR A 202 13.94 -3.81 -15.08
C THR A 202 14.97 -4.59 -14.28
N PHE A 203 14.56 -5.64 -13.59
CA PHE A 203 15.45 -6.51 -12.83
C PHE A 203 16.03 -7.65 -13.69
N GLN A 204 17.11 -8.27 -13.23
CA GLN A 204 17.78 -9.37 -13.91
C GLN A 204 17.29 -10.73 -13.40
N LEU A 205 17.14 -10.87 -12.08
CA LEU A 205 16.85 -12.16 -11.45
C LEU A 205 15.50 -12.16 -10.74
N THR A 206 15.30 -11.22 -9.83
CA THR A 206 14.12 -11.19 -8.96
C THR A 206 13.64 -9.78 -8.71
N ALA A 207 12.33 -9.61 -8.49
CA ALA A 207 11.74 -8.31 -8.13
C ALA A 207 12.30 -7.75 -6.81
N THR A 208 12.94 -8.58 -5.98
CA THR A 208 13.66 -8.14 -4.78
C THR A 208 14.85 -7.23 -5.08
N GLU A 209 15.35 -7.20 -6.32
CA GLU A 209 16.40 -6.28 -6.78
C GLU A 209 15.90 -4.83 -6.89
N CYS A 210 14.58 -4.61 -6.99
CA CYS A 210 13.96 -3.29 -7.10
C CYS A 210 13.86 -2.59 -5.73
N VAL A 211 15.01 -2.30 -5.13
CA VAL A 211 15.17 -1.89 -3.71
C VAL A 211 14.81 -0.42 -3.40
N LYS A 212 14.54 0.41 -4.41
CA LYS A 212 14.25 1.84 -4.25
C LYS A 212 12.89 2.25 -4.82
N CYS A 213 12.32 3.34 -4.31
CA CYS A 213 11.22 4.02 -4.99
C CYS A 213 11.75 4.92 -6.11
N LYS A 214 11.00 5.04 -7.21
CA LYS A 214 11.26 5.95 -8.32
C LYS A 214 11.30 7.40 -7.84
N LEU A 215 11.92 8.27 -8.64
CA LEU A 215 11.84 9.72 -8.43
C LEU A 215 10.37 10.16 -8.37
N SER A 216 10.03 10.96 -7.35
CA SER A 216 8.65 11.40 -7.10
C SER A 216 7.71 10.27 -6.70
N PHE A 217 8.22 9.19 -6.11
CA PHE A 217 7.43 8.17 -5.44
C PHE A 217 7.90 8.01 -4.00
N PHE A 218 6.97 7.71 -3.09
CA PHE A 218 7.25 7.46 -1.69
C PHE A 218 6.66 6.12 -1.25
N TYR A 219 7.30 5.43 -0.31
CA TYR A 219 6.84 4.19 0.27
C TYR A 219 5.83 4.46 1.38
N ASN A 220 4.64 3.87 1.28
CA ASN A 220 3.59 4.07 2.29
C ASN A 220 3.74 3.18 3.54
N GLY A 221 4.71 2.25 3.58
CA GLY A 221 4.95 1.41 4.75
C GLY A 221 3.77 0.55 5.18
N GLY A 222 2.82 0.27 4.30
CA GLY A 222 1.60 -0.48 4.62
C GLY A 222 0.57 0.28 5.45
N ALA A 223 0.88 1.51 5.83
CA ALA A 223 -0.16 2.43 6.26
C ALA A 223 -1.06 2.69 5.06
N VAL A 224 -2.37 2.64 5.29
CA VAL A 224 -3.35 3.02 4.26
C VAL A 224 -3.06 4.45 3.77
N ARG A 225 -2.41 5.29 4.61
CA ARG A 225 -1.93 6.64 4.31
C ARG A 225 -0.76 7.08 5.23
N GLY A 226 0.42 7.27 4.64
CA GLY A 226 1.35 8.40 4.83
C GLY A 226 2.10 8.70 6.15
N ALA A 227 1.50 8.59 7.33
CA ALA A 227 1.93 9.45 8.45
C ALA A 227 3.16 8.98 9.25
N VAL A 228 3.46 7.69 9.21
CA VAL A 228 4.51 7.11 10.02
C VAL A 228 5.34 6.22 9.12
N ARG A 229 6.66 6.32 9.22
CA ARG A 229 7.60 5.36 8.63
C ARG A 229 7.08 3.96 8.99
N GLY A 230 6.40 3.31 8.06
CA GLY A 230 5.72 2.08 8.39
C GLY A 230 6.76 1.06 8.82
N ASN A 231 6.51 0.34 9.89
CA ASN A 231 7.44 -0.67 10.39
C ASN A 231 7.49 -1.92 9.49
N THR A 232 6.77 -1.92 8.35
CA THR A 232 6.81 -3.02 7.40
C THR A 232 8.09 -2.95 6.59
N PRO A 233 8.89 -4.03 6.58
CA PRO A 233 10.04 -4.11 5.71
C PRO A 233 9.63 -3.92 4.25
N PHE A 234 10.35 -3.05 3.54
CA PHE A 234 10.21 -2.91 2.10
C PHE A 234 10.48 -4.25 1.41
N ALA A 235 9.45 -4.84 0.81
CA ALA A 235 9.50 -6.14 0.13
C ALA A 235 8.96 -6.01 -1.30
N PRO A 236 9.78 -5.52 -2.25
CA PRO A 236 9.34 -5.30 -3.62
C PRO A 236 8.99 -6.63 -4.30
N GLY A 237 7.85 -6.66 -4.99
CA GLY A 237 7.38 -7.83 -5.75
C GLY A 237 6.38 -8.73 -5.03
N VAL A 238 6.09 -8.48 -3.76
CA VAL A 238 4.95 -9.13 -3.08
C VAL A 238 3.73 -8.24 -3.30
N ASN A 239 2.70 -8.73 -3.99
CA ASN A 239 1.39 -8.09 -4.08
C ASN A 239 0.67 -8.13 -2.72
N ASN A 240 1.29 -7.59 -1.68
CA ASN A 240 0.64 -7.40 -0.41
C ASN A 240 0.15 -5.94 -0.36
N ASN A 241 -1.09 -5.74 0.10
CA ASN A 241 -1.66 -4.40 0.28
C ASN A 241 -0.92 -3.60 1.39
N THR A 242 0.23 -4.09 1.87
CA THR A 242 0.95 -3.66 3.07
C THR A 242 2.26 -2.94 2.75
N GLY A 243 2.52 -2.54 1.51
CA GLY A 243 3.66 -1.68 1.20
C GLY A 243 3.88 -1.49 -0.30
N GLN A 244 3.67 -0.28 -0.81
CA GLN A 244 3.94 0.08 -2.21
C GLN A 244 4.51 1.50 -2.32
N CYS A 245 5.29 1.74 -3.39
CA CYS A 245 5.72 3.08 -3.75
C CYS A 245 4.56 3.78 -4.48
N LEU A 246 4.06 4.87 -3.90
CA LEU A 246 2.98 5.70 -4.44
C LEU A 246 3.53 6.98 -5.05
N ALA A 247 2.92 7.46 -6.13
CA ALA A 247 3.32 8.71 -6.75
C ALA A 247 3.06 9.92 -5.82
N CYS A 248 4.01 10.84 -5.78
CA CYS A 248 3.85 12.14 -5.13
C CYS A 248 2.76 12.96 -5.83
N LEU A 249 1.92 13.65 -5.05
CA LEU A 249 0.99 14.64 -5.62
C LEU A 249 1.74 15.86 -6.17
N VAL A 250 2.77 16.30 -5.45
CA VAL A 250 3.69 17.37 -5.87
C VAL A 250 5.13 16.86 -5.72
N PRO A 251 5.84 16.62 -6.83
CA PRO A 251 7.26 16.25 -6.79
C PRO A 251 8.14 17.31 -6.10
N LYS A 252 9.25 16.88 -5.47
CA LYS A 252 10.35 17.80 -5.14
C LYS A 252 11.01 18.33 -6.42
N ALA A 253 11.61 19.52 -6.35
CA ALA A 253 12.36 20.09 -7.48
C ALA A 253 13.59 19.27 -7.87
N ALA A 254 14.18 18.56 -6.90
CA ALA A 254 15.30 17.63 -7.11
C ALA A 254 15.10 16.40 -6.21
N PRO A 255 14.16 15.50 -6.56
CA PRO A 255 13.97 14.27 -5.80
C PRO A 255 15.20 13.36 -6.01
N VAL A 256 15.52 12.56 -5.01
CA VAL A 256 16.56 11.52 -5.10
C VAL A 256 15.91 10.18 -4.84
N SER A 257 16.19 9.17 -5.64
CA SER A 257 15.68 7.83 -5.39
C SER A 257 16.35 7.26 -4.13
N THR A 258 15.55 6.94 -3.11
CA THR A 258 16.04 6.34 -1.86
C THR A 258 15.49 4.92 -1.70
N ARG A 259 16.15 4.13 -0.86
CA ARG A 259 15.68 2.78 -0.52
C ARG A 259 14.29 2.86 0.07
N GLY A 260 13.44 1.87 -0.20
CA GLY A 260 12.01 1.98 0.10
C GLY A 260 11.69 2.41 1.54
N GLN A 261 12.38 1.91 2.56
CA GLN A 261 12.15 2.32 3.97
C GLN A 261 12.57 3.77 4.28
N ASP A 262 13.41 4.35 3.44
CA ASP A 262 13.90 5.73 3.50
C ASP A 262 13.21 6.64 2.48
N ALA A 263 12.33 6.08 1.64
CA ALA A 263 11.57 6.81 0.64
C ALA A 263 10.26 7.33 1.24
N ASP A 264 10.32 7.97 2.41
CA ASP A 264 9.12 8.54 3.01
C ASP A 264 8.62 9.79 2.26
N LEU A 265 7.39 10.19 2.56
CA LEU A 265 6.73 11.33 1.92
C LEU A 265 7.54 12.62 2.06
N ALA A 266 8.12 12.86 3.23
CA ALA A 266 8.91 14.05 3.53
C ALA A 266 10.23 14.10 2.75
N THR A 267 10.82 12.94 2.47
CA THR A 267 12.07 12.80 1.71
C THR A 267 11.81 12.97 0.22
N GLN A 268 10.75 12.35 -0.30
CA GLN A 268 10.52 12.22 -1.75
C GLN A 268 9.62 13.29 -2.36
N CYS A 269 8.64 13.78 -1.61
CA CYS A 269 7.61 14.67 -2.13
C CYS A 269 7.77 16.08 -1.59
N SER A 270 7.36 17.08 -2.37
CA SER A 270 7.12 18.41 -1.84
C SER A 270 5.84 18.29 -1.02
N ILE A 271 5.92 18.53 0.28
CA ILE A 271 4.71 18.64 1.09
C ILE A 271 4.18 20.07 0.86
N PRO A 272 3.07 20.26 0.12
CA PRO A 272 2.52 21.60 -0.04
C PRO A 272 2.07 22.09 1.34
N ALA A 273 2.55 23.27 1.75
CA ALA A 273 1.98 23.94 2.89
C ALA A 273 0.49 24.20 2.64
N CYS A 274 -0.30 24.22 3.72
CA CYS A 274 -1.69 24.65 3.63
C CYS A 274 -1.78 26.01 2.89
N PRO A 275 -2.79 26.24 2.03
CA PRO A 275 -3.01 27.53 1.39
C PRO A 275 -2.96 28.68 2.41
N VAL A 276 -2.55 29.87 1.98
CA VAL A 276 -2.32 31.02 2.86
C VAL A 276 -3.51 31.24 3.81
N GLY A 277 -3.22 31.36 5.10
CA GLY A 277 -4.21 31.60 6.14
C GLY A 277 -5.05 30.38 6.54
N THR A 278 -4.74 29.17 6.06
CA THR A 278 -5.43 27.93 6.45
C THR A 278 -4.55 27.03 7.33
N VAL A 279 -5.19 26.21 8.16
CA VAL A 279 -4.57 25.27 9.10
C VAL A 279 -5.37 23.96 9.14
N LEU A 280 -4.79 22.94 9.78
CA LEU A 280 -5.50 21.71 10.09
C LEU A 280 -6.62 21.94 11.11
N ALA A 281 -7.46 20.93 11.29
CA ALA A 281 -8.55 20.94 12.26
C ALA A 281 -8.11 21.24 13.71
N ASP A 282 -6.89 20.83 14.08
CA ASP A 282 -6.29 21.07 15.41
C ASP A 282 -5.66 22.46 15.59
N GLY A 283 -5.69 23.30 14.55
CA GLY A 283 -5.14 24.65 14.56
C GLY A 283 -3.65 24.75 14.23
N THR A 284 -2.97 23.63 13.96
CA THR A 284 -1.57 23.66 13.56
C THR A 284 -1.41 24.02 12.09
N THR A 285 -0.47 24.92 11.78
CA THR A 285 0.05 25.13 10.42
C THR A 285 0.85 23.91 10.03
N ALA A 286 0.18 22.90 9.48
CA ALA A 286 0.89 21.71 9.05
C ALA A 286 1.69 22.00 7.78
N ASN A 287 3.02 21.93 7.94
CA ASN A 287 3.92 21.54 6.85
C ASN A 287 3.77 20.03 6.52
N TYR A 288 2.67 19.40 6.95
CA TYR A 288 2.47 17.95 7.08
C TYR A 288 1.02 17.52 6.81
N ALA A 289 0.22 18.31 6.10
CA ALA A 289 -1.06 17.80 5.63
C ALA A 289 -0.78 16.71 4.59
N GLU A 290 -1.12 15.44 4.89
CA GLU A 290 -0.92 14.32 3.95
C GLU A 290 -1.67 14.57 2.64
N ARG A 291 -2.74 15.36 2.75
CA ARG A 291 -3.56 15.85 1.67
C ARG A 291 -3.83 17.30 1.92
N ILE A 292 -3.68 18.12 0.89
CA ILE A 292 -4.05 19.53 0.95
C ILE A 292 -5.51 19.70 1.44
N ALA A 293 -6.39 18.72 1.17
CA ALA A 293 -7.76 18.65 1.65
C ALA A 293 -7.94 18.59 3.18
N GLU A 294 -6.89 18.40 3.96
CA GLU A 294 -6.93 18.44 5.44
C GLU A 294 -6.81 19.86 6.00
N CYS A 295 -6.46 20.84 5.15
CA CYS A 295 -6.50 22.26 5.48
C CYS A 295 -7.97 22.73 5.50
N THR A 296 -8.69 22.34 6.55
CA THR A 296 -10.13 22.54 6.71
C THR A 296 -10.49 23.80 7.49
N ASN A 297 -9.53 24.42 8.18
CA ASN A 297 -9.75 25.55 9.07
C ASN A 297 -9.04 26.80 8.54
N CYS A 298 -9.57 27.98 8.88
CA CYS A 298 -8.76 29.21 8.84
C CYS A 298 -7.89 29.28 10.10
N ALA A 299 -6.67 29.78 9.94
CA ALA A 299 -5.76 30.07 11.04
C ALA A 299 -6.35 31.14 11.96
N ALA A 300 -5.83 31.21 13.19
CA ALA A 300 -6.09 32.34 14.08
C ALA A 300 -5.76 33.66 13.35
N ASP A 301 -6.66 34.65 13.44
CA ASP A 301 -6.58 35.94 12.75
C ASP A 301 -6.75 35.89 11.23
N TYR A 302 -7.39 34.85 10.71
CA TYR A 302 -7.78 34.76 9.31
C TYR A 302 -9.25 34.37 9.16
N TYR A 303 -9.91 34.86 8.11
CA TYR A 303 -11.32 34.60 7.84
C TYR A 303 -11.56 34.25 6.36
N SER A 304 -12.65 33.54 6.08
CA SER A 304 -13.12 33.17 4.74
C SER A 304 -14.23 34.12 4.28
N THR A 305 -14.19 34.54 3.00
CA THR A 305 -15.16 35.45 2.37
C THR A 305 -16.21 34.74 1.51
N GLY A 306 -16.22 33.41 1.47
CA GLY A 306 -17.14 32.64 0.63
C GLY A 306 -17.20 31.16 0.96
N ALA A 307 -17.67 30.36 -0.01
CA ALA A 307 -17.71 28.91 0.10
C ALA A 307 -16.28 28.38 0.28
N PHE A 308 -16.06 27.70 1.40
CA PHE A 308 -14.75 27.15 1.74
C PHE A 308 -14.61 25.72 1.20
N VAL A 309 -13.58 25.48 0.39
CA VAL A 309 -13.23 24.17 -0.16
C VAL A 309 -11.86 23.78 0.39
N ALA A 310 -11.83 22.74 1.22
CA ALA A 310 -10.64 22.33 1.92
C ALA A 310 -9.47 22.07 0.96
N GLY A 311 -8.31 22.62 1.28
CA GLY A 311 -7.09 22.50 0.49
C GLY A 311 -6.99 23.34 -0.77
N THR A 312 -7.99 24.16 -1.08
CA THR A 312 -7.92 25.07 -2.24
C THR A 312 -8.23 26.51 -1.86
N SER A 313 -9.17 26.72 -0.94
CA SER A 313 -9.48 28.05 -0.42
C SER A 313 -8.31 28.65 0.35
N GLN A 314 -8.15 29.97 0.25
CA GLN A 314 -7.27 30.76 1.11
C GLN A 314 -8.13 31.55 2.09
N CYS A 315 -7.59 31.85 3.28
CA CYS A 315 -8.23 32.77 4.21
C CYS A 315 -7.54 34.13 4.18
N THR A 316 -8.32 35.18 4.38
CA THR A 316 -7.85 36.58 4.39
C THR A 316 -7.47 36.97 5.81
N LYS A 317 -6.33 37.66 5.97
CA LYS A 317 -5.88 38.13 7.28
C LYS A 317 -6.82 39.19 7.85
N CYS A 318 -7.13 39.09 9.14
CA CYS A 318 -7.89 40.10 9.87
C CYS A 318 -7.14 41.44 9.88
N LEU A 319 -7.86 42.55 9.74
CA LEU A 319 -7.29 43.89 9.93
C LEU A 319 -6.90 44.11 11.41
N LYS A 320 -7.72 43.58 12.31
CA LYS A 320 -7.49 43.56 13.75
C LYS A 320 -7.86 42.20 14.33
N SER A 321 -6.90 41.58 15.00
CA SER A 321 -7.02 40.30 15.71
C SER A 321 -7.90 40.43 16.95
N LYS A 322 -8.61 39.36 17.33
CA LYS A 322 -9.23 39.27 18.66
C LYS A 322 -8.15 39.13 19.74
N ALA A 323 -8.49 39.43 21.00
CA ALA A 323 -7.56 39.25 22.12
C ALA A 323 -7.09 37.80 22.30
N THR A 324 -7.97 36.83 21.99
CA THR A 324 -7.69 35.40 22.03
C THR A 324 -8.15 34.76 20.73
N PRO A 325 -7.37 34.89 19.64
CA PRO A 325 -7.79 34.38 18.35
C PRO A 325 -7.68 32.85 18.34
N SER A 326 -8.62 32.19 17.69
CA SER A 326 -8.67 30.73 17.59
C SER A 326 -9.00 30.32 16.16
N SER A 327 -8.39 29.24 15.68
CA SER A 327 -8.75 28.66 14.40
C SER A 327 -10.20 28.17 14.42
N SER A 328 -10.88 28.20 13.27
CA SER A 328 -12.21 27.62 13.12
C SER A 328 -12.35 26.97 11.76
N ALA A 329 -13.29 26.02 11.63
CA ALA A 329 -13.67 25.43 10.35
C ALA A 329 -13.93 26.52 9.31
N GLY A 330 -13.40 26.37 8.09
CA GLY A 330 -13.40 27.43 7.10
C GLY A 330 -14.80 27.91 6.68
N THR A 331 -15.81 27.05 6.77
CA THR A 331 -17.23 27.42 6.56
C THR A 331 -17.80 28.33 7.66
N ASN A 332 -17.19 28.33 8.84
CA ASN A 332 -17.63 29.07 10.03
C ASN A 332 -16.66 30.21 10.40
N ALA A 333 -15.48 30.26 9.76
CA ALA A 333 -14.44 31.25 9.99
C ALA A 333 -14.76 32.57 9.26
N ASN A 334 -15.92 33.17 9.52
CA ASN A 334 -16.26 34.48 8.99
C ASN A 334 -15.59 35.61 9.80
N ILE A 335 -15.70 36.84 9.29
CA ILE A 335 -15.04 38.01 9.90
C ILE A 335 -15.48 38.23 11.36
N ALA A 336 -16.76 38.01 11.69
CA ALA A 336 -17.28 38.21 13.04
C ALA A 336 -16.78 37.13 14.02
N THR A 337 -16.57 35.89 13.56
CA THR A 337 -16.05 34.82 14.42
C THR A 337 -14.54 34.94 14.63
N GLN A 338 -13.80 35.40 13.63
CA GLN A 338 -12.32 35.38 13.63
C GLN A 338 -11.68 36.72 14.01
N CYS A 339 -12.25 37.84 13.61
CA CYS A 339 -11.62 39.16 13.73
C CYS A 339 -12.27 40.01 14.83
N ASP A 340 -11.54 40.99 15.34
CA ASP A 340 -12.13 42.05 16.15
C ASP A 340 -12.89 43.01 15.22
N VAL A 341 -14.22 42.85 15.22
CA VAL A 341 -15.14 43.67 14.43
C VAL A 341 -15.53 44.97 15.12
N SER A 342 -14.86 45.34 16.21
CA SER A 342 -15.11 46.62 16.87
C SER A 342 -14.65 47.78 16.00
N CYS A 343 -15.53 48.76 15.81
CA CYS A 343 -15.18 50.05 15.27
C CYS A 343 -14.09 50.71 16.15
N PRO A 344 -13.16 51.50 15.57
CA PRO A 344 -12.21 52.29 16.34
C PRO A 344 -12.89 53.12 17.44
N SER A 345 -12.18 53.40 18.52
CA SER A 345 -12.75 54.09 19.68
C SER A 345 -13.49 55.37 19.27
N GLY A 346 -14.69 55.56 19.81
CA GLY A 346 -15.53 56.73 19.53
C GLY A 346 -16.17 56.77 18.15
N THR A 347 -15.99 55.75 17.30
CA THR A 347 -16.64 55.64 15.99
C THR A 347 -17.82 54.67 16.03
N VAL A 348 -18.78 54.87 15.14
CA VAL A 348 -19.99 54.06 14.97
C VAL A 348 -20.33 53.91 13.49
N LEU A 349 -21.20 52.94 13.19
CA LEU A 349 -21.74 52.75 11.85
C LEU A 349 -22.62 53.93 11.41
N ASP A 350 -23.05 53.90 10.15
CA ASP A 350 -23.97 54.90 9.58
C ASP A 350 -25.30 55.01 10.32
N ASP A 351 -25.77 53.98 11.02
CA ASP A 351 -26.96 54.04 11.87
C ASP A 351 -26.76 54.90 13.14
N GLY A 352 -25.51 55.25 13.45
CA GLY A 352 -25.14 56.10 14.57
C GLY A 352 -25.16 55.42 15.94
N THR A 353 -25.39 54.11 16.00
CA THR A 353 -25.62 53.37 17.25
C THR A 353 -24.71 52.16 17.42
N LYS A 354 -24.38 51.44 16.33
CA LYS A 354 -23.56 50.23 16.41
C LYS A 354 -22.07 50.57 16.40
N SER A 355 -21.33 49.97 17.31
CA SER A 355 -19.86 50.06 17.41
C SER A 355 -19.16 48.82 16.86
N THR A 356 -19.85 47.96 16.13
CA THR A 356 -19.29 46.77 15.47
C THR A 356 -19.72 46.73 14.00
N TYR A 357 -18.77 46.51 13.09
CA TYR A 357 -19.04 46.42 11.65
C TYR A 357 -19.37 44.99 11.21
N ALA A 358 -20.12 44.84 10.12
CA ALA A 358 -20.60 43.54 9.67
C ALA A 358 -19.66 42.85 8.66
N ALA A 359 -19.07 43.63 7.75
CA ALA A 359 -18.25 43.12 6.66
C ALA A 359 -16.88 43.82 6.54
N LEU A 360 -16.82 45.15 6.71
CA LEU A 360 -15.61 45.95 6.53
C LEU A 360 -15.50 47.04 7.59
N ALA A 361 -14.29 47.26 8.10
CA ALA A 361 -14.03 48.34 9.06
C ALA A 361 -14.38 49.73 8.49
N SER A 362 -14.38 49.90 7.16
CA SER A 362 -14.81 51.12 6.48
C SER A 362 -16.29 51.47 6.70
N GLU A 363 -17.09 50.57 7.26
CA GLU A 363 -18.47 50.87 7.68
C GLU A 363 -18.53 51.79 8.91
N CYS A 364 -17.43 51.95 9.67
CA CYS A 364 -17.34 52.85 10.81
C CYS A 364 -17.09 54.30 10.34
N THR A 365 -18.13 54.94 9.80
CA THR A 365 -18.08 56.22 9.06
C THR A 365 -18.41 57.45 9.90
N LYS A 366 -18.89 57.28 11.15
CA LYS A 366 -19.33 58.38 12.01
C LYS A 366 -18.60 58.41 13.35
N CYS A 367 -18.48 59.58 13.95
CA CYS A 367 -18.19 59.68 15.38
C CYS A 367 -19.49 59.50 16.17
N GLY A 368 -19.45 58.70 17.23
CA GLY A 368 -20.57 58.49 18.13
C GLY A 368 -20.95 59.76 18.92
N PRO A 369 -22.10 59.75 19.61
CA PRO A 369 -22.53 60.87 20.45
C PRO A 369 -21.47 61.24 21.50
N ASN A 370 -21.13 62.52 21.59
CA ASN A 370 -20.08 63.05 22.49
C ASN A 370 -18.65 62.59 22.14
N PHE A 371 -18.40 62.22 20.89
CA PHE A 371 -17.06 62.04 20.34
C PHE A 371 -16.84 62.99 19.17
N TYR A 372 -15.62 63.49 19.02
CA TYR A 372 -15.25 64.40 17.93
C TYR A 372 -13.95 63.96 17.27
N THR A 373 -13.69 64.45 16.06
CA THR A 373 -12.40 64.27 15.39
C THR A 373 -11.77 65.63 15.10
N THR A 374 -10.44 65.66 15.04
CA THR A 374 -9.67 66.80 14.54
C THR A 374 -9.29 66.64 13.07
N LYS A 375 -9.46 65.42 12.51
CA LYS A 375 -9.19 65.09 11.11
C LYS A 375 -10.45 65.31 10.26
N ASN A 376 -10.74 66.56 9.93
CA ASN A 376 -11.91 66.91 9.12
C ASN A 376 -11.71 66.55 7.63
N THR A 377 -10.46 66.34 7.22
CA THR A 377 -10.06 65.84 5.90
C THR A 377 -9.09 64.69 6.08
N GLY A 378 -9.14 63.70 5.18
CA GLY A 378 -8.27 62.52 5.25
C GLY A 378 -8.57 61.55 6.41
N PHE A 379 -9.79 61.58 6.98
CA PHE A 379 -10.24 60.56 7.91
C PHE A 379 -10.40 59.22 7.18
N VAL A 380 -9.74 58.17 7.67
CA VAL A 380 -9.80 56.83 7.09
C VAL A 380 -10.74 55.97 7.95
N ALA A 381 -11.94 55.74 7.43
CA ALA A 381 -12.96 54.91 8.09
C ALA A 381 -12.41 53.52 8.45
N GLY A 382 -12.70 53.06 9.67
CA GLY A 382 -12.19 51.80 10.20
C GLY A 382 -10.76 51.81 10.72
N THR A 383 -10.02 52.92 10.56
CA THR A 383 -8.65 53.08 11.07
C THR A 383 -8.57 54.20 12.11
N ASP A 384 -9.13 55.36 11.79
CA ASP A 384 -9.09 56.53 12.68
C ASP A 384 -10.12 56.43 13.81
N SER A 385 -9.77 56.93 14.99
CA SER A 385 -10.65 57.03 16.17
C SER A 385 -11.20 58.44 16.36
N CYS A 386 -12.32 58.57 17.07
CA CYS A 386 -12.82 59.85 17.55
C CYS A 386 -12.47 60.03 19.04
N THR A 387 -12.15 61.26 19.44
CA THR A 387 -11.80 61.64 20.81
C THR A 387 -13.06 61.90 21.62
N GLU A 388 -13.12 61.38 22.85
CA GLU A 388 -14.22 61.63 23.76
C GLU A 388 -14.24 63.10 24.23
N CYS A 389 -15.44 63.69 24.29
CA CYS A 389 -15.61 65.04 24.82
C CYS A 389 -15.37 65.10 26.33
N THR A 390 -14.49 66.00 26.78
CA THR A 390 -14.26 66.25 28.22
C THR A 390 -15.51 66.73 28.95
N LYS A 391 -16.38 67.49 28.26
CA LYS A 391 -17.71 67.88 28.71
C LYS A 391 -18.74 67.40 27.70
N LYS A 392 -19.58 66.46 28.11
CA LYS A 392 -20.62 65.85 27.27
C LYS A 392 -21.84 66.77 27.18
N LEU A 393 -22.51 66.76 26.03
CA LEU A 393 -23.82 67.41 25.90
C LEU A 393 -24.83 66.64 26.75
N SER A 394 -25.58 67.36 27.59
CA SER A 394 -26.60 66.77 28.48
C SER A 394 -27.82 66.25 27.73
N SER A 395 -28.07 66.72 26.51
CA SER A 395 -29.09 66.21 25.59
C SER A 395 -28.73 66.51 24.13
N GLY A 396 -29.28 65.72 23.19
CA GLY A 396 -29.20 66.00 21.76
C GLY A 396 -27.90 65.59 21.05
N ALA A 397 -26.93 65.00 21.74
CA ALA A 397 -25.76 64.42 21.08
C ALA A 397 -26.20 63.28 20.15
N THR A 398 -25.86 63.40 18.87
CA THR A 398 -26.15 62.40 17.84
C THR A 398 -24.86 62.07 17.10
N ALA A 399 -24.75 60.86 16.57
CA ALA A 399 -23.60 60.51 15.74
C ALA A 399 -23.56 61.40 14.50
N LYS A 400 -22.36 61.84 14.12
CA LYS A 400 -22.15 62.71 12.94
C LYS A 400 -21.06 62.16 12.05
N SER A 401 -21.17 62.45 10.76
CA SER A 401 -20.09 62.18 9.81
C SER A 401 -18.80 62.87 10.29
N PHE A 402 -17.64 62.32 9.97
CA PHE A 402 -16.35 62.88 10.40
C PHE A 402 -16.15 64.34 9.96
N ALA A 403 -16.71 64.76 8.82
CA ALA A 403 -16.67 66.14 8.35
C ALA A 403 -17.43 67.11 9.27
N GLU A 404 -18.44 66.62 9.99
CA GLU A 404 -19.33 67.40 10.84
C GLU A 404 -19.04 67.22 12.34
N ALA A 405 -18.40 66.10 12.71
CA ALA A 405 -18.11 65.70 14.09
C ALA A 405 -16.96 66.51 14.71
N THR A 406 -17.03 67.84 14.62
CA THR A 406 -16.06 68.74 15.23
C THR A 406 -16.33 68.88 16.74
N GLN A 407 -15.30 69.27 17.49
CA GLN A 407 -15.41 69.50 18.93
C GLN A 407 -16.54 70.48 19.29
N LYS A 408 -16.74 71.53 18.46
CA LYS A 408 -17.78 72.54 18.65
C LYS A 408 -19.19 71.96 18.54
N VAL A 409 -19.38 70.99 17.66
CA VAL A 409 -20.69 70.38 17.37
C VAL A 409 -21.02 69.28 18.39
N GLN A 410 -20.03 68.48 18.75
CA GLN A 410 -20.24 67.26 19.54
C GLN A 410 -20.06 67.44 21.04
N CYS A 411 -19.33 68.46 21.49
CA CYS A 411 -19.01 68.66 22.90
C CYS A 411 -19.76 69.87 23.46
N ALA A 412 -20.08 69.81 24.76
CA ALA A 412 -20.53 70.98 25.48
C ALA A 412 -19.37 71.97 25.57
N GLY A 413 -19.37 72.96 24.68
CA GLY A 413 -18.45 74.08 24.77
C GLY A 413 -18.63 74.79 26.11
N ASN A 414 -17.71 75.69 26.44
CA ASN A 414 -17.93 76.67 27.51
C ASN A 414 -19.01 77.69 27.09
N PHE A 415 -20.13 77.26 26.47
CA PHE A 415 -21.23 78.13 26.09
C PHE A 415 -21.84 78.83 27.31
N ALA A 416 -21.71 78.22 28.50
CA ALA A 416 -21.98 78.90 29.77
C ALA A 416 -21.14 80.18 29.96
N LYS A 417 -19.89 80.25 29.47
CA LYS A 417 -19.10 81.48 29.47
C LYS A 417 -19.62 82.51 28.47
N PHE A 418 -20.16 82.09 27.33
CA PHE A 418 -20.72 83.02 26.35
C PHE A 418 -22.05 83.60 26.85
N LEU A 419 -22.94 82.75 27.38
CA LEU A 419 -24.17 83.19 28.02
C LEU A 419 -23.91 84.05 29.28
N SER A 420 -22.93 83.69 30.11
CA SER A 420 -22.58 84.52 31.27
C SER A 420 -22.05 85.89 30.85
N ILE A 421 -21.22 85.96 29.81
CA ILE A 421 -20.70 87.24 29.27
C ILE A 421 -21.83 88.04 28.62
N SER A 422 -22.69 87.43 27.82
CA SER A 422 -23.84 88.11 27.20
C SER A 422 -24.85 88.62 28.24
N LEU A 423 -25.12 87.85 29.30
CA LEU A 423 -25.95 88.30 30.42
C LEU A 423 -25.29 89.45 31.19
N LEU A 424 -23.96 89.44 31.34
CA LEU A 424 -23.20 90.53 31.95
C LEU A 424 -23.31 91.83 31.12
N PHE A 425 -23.25 91.73 29.79
CA PHE A 425 -23.45 92.88 28.90
C PHE A 425 -24.89 93.39 28.92
N ILE A 426 -25.90 92.51 29.02
CA ILE A 426 -27.31 92.92 29.18
C ILE A 426 -27.51 93.62 30.53
N SER A 427 -26.91 93.13 31.62
CA SER A 427 -27.00 93.79 32.92
C SER A 427 -26.27 95.13 32.95
N PHE A 428 -25.15 95.29 32.24
CA PHE A 428 -24.48 96.59 32.08
C PHE A 428 -25.23 97.58 31.18
N TYR A 429 -26.11 97.10 30.29
CA TYR A 429 -26.93 97.97 29.44
C TYR A 429 -28.23 98.42 30.13
N LEU A 430 -28.69 97.67 31.15
CA LEU A 430 -29.90 97.97 31.93
C LEU A 430 -29.62 98.77 33.22
N LEU A 431 -28.37 98.85 33.65
CA LEU A 431 -27.86 99.75 34.68
C LEU A 431 -27.38 101.05 34.04
#